data_AF-W4FPR2-F1
#
_entry.id   AF-W4FPR2-F1
#
_cell.length_a   1.000
_cell.length_b   1.000
_cell.length_c   1.000
_cell.angle_alpha   90.00
_cell.angle_beta   90.00
_cell.angle_gamma   90.00
#
_symmetry.space_group_name_H-M   'P 1'
#
loop_
_entity.id
_entity.type
_entity.pdbx_description
1 polymer ?
#
loop_
_entity_poly.entity_id
_entity_poly.type
_entity_poly.pdbx_seq_one_letter_code
_entity_poly.pdbx_strand_id
1 'polypeptide(L)'
;MAANPKDTVGINLLVFNGKKDKFRVWTAKFVSHLKEMTVALQGQWLASTTPDRPEPTIKFEDWLQGDPPVATDPDEKRAKWHQYYRTMQVQQIRTLLSKVVPDQFVQQMKKSYSEKEPIYRLWAEIEKKYGVSNVTTMKTATRKLMRVADGDFQSVEALFGELRTLKHSINSHFRWANVGANSGTSKATLVDRWRTQMYDGGPPSLPVPRGA
;
A
#
# COMPACT_ATOMS: atom_id res chain seq x y z
N MET A 1 -12.49 -6.11 26.30
CA MET A 1 -11.21 -5.43 26.52
C MET A 1 -11.44 -3.93 26.32
N ALA A 2 -11.22 -3.11 27.35
CA ALA A 2 -11.39 -1.66 27.27
C ALA A 2 -10.16 -1.06 26.57
N ALA A 3 -10.38 -0.18 25.59
CA ALA A 3 -9.30 0.55 24.93
C ALA A 3 -8.61 1.48 25.95
N ASN A 4 -7.28 1.46 25.99
CA ASN A 4 -6.51 2.31 26.89
C ASN A 4 -6.67 3.78 26.44
N PRO A 5 -6.96 4.74 27.33
CA PRO A 5 -7.16 6.15 26.96
C PRO A 5 -6.00 6.79 26.17
N LYS A 6 -4.77 6.28 26.34
CA LYS A 6 -3.60 6.70 25.54
C LYS A 6 -3.69 6.29 24.07
N ASP A 7 -4.32 5.14 23.78
CA ASP A 7 -4.51 4.65 22.41
C ASP A 7 -5.51 5.53 21.65
N THR A 8 -6.47 6.13 22.35
CA THR A 8 -7.52 6.97 21.75
C THR A 8 -6.98 8.31 21.26
N VAL A 9 -6.06 8.91 22.00
CA VAL A 9 -5.39 10.17 21.60
C VAL A 9 -4.46 9.94 20.41
N GLY A 10 -3.72 8.82 20.38
CA GLY A 10 -2.86 8.45 19.26
C GLY A 10 -3.63 8.21 17.96
N ILE A 11 -4.79 7.52 18.03
CA ILE A 11 -5.64 7.25 16.86
C ILE A 11 -6.25 8.53 16.29
N ASN A 12 -6.66 9.50 17.13
CA ASN A 12 -7.23 10.76 16.65
C ASN A 12 -6.23 11.57 15.79
N LEU A 13 -4.93 11.47 16.09
CA LEU A 13 -3.86 12.12 15.30
C LEU A 13 -3.61 11.42 13.95
N LEU A 14 -4.12 10.20 13.79
CA LEU A 14 -4.03 9.41 12.56
C LEU A 14 -5.25 9.57 11.65
N VAL A 15 -6.27 10.35 12.03
CA VAL A 15 -7.45 10.54 11.18
C VAL A 15 -7.08 11.26 9.89
N PHE A 16 -7.42 10.65 8.76
CA PHE A 16 -7.21 11.21 7.44
C PHE A 16 -8.35 12.14 7.07
N ASN A 17 -8.00 13.37 6.67
CA ASN A 17 -8.97 14.37 6.24
C ASN A 17 -9.51 14.18 4.81
N GLY A 18 -9.11 13.12 4.11
CA GLY A 18 -9.54 12.83 2.74
C GLY A 18 -8.89 13.66 1.64
N LYS A 19 -8.02 14.62 1.97
CA LYS A 19 -7.35 15.49 0.99
C LYS A 19 -6.16 14.77 0.32
N LYS A 20 -6.22 14.60 -1.00
CA LYS A 20 -5.21 13.85 -1.77
C LYS A 20 -3.78 14.40 -1.63
N ASP A 21 -3.61 15.72 -1.53
CA ASP A 21 -2.31 16.36 -1.34
C ASP A 21 -1.66 16.02 0.02
N LYS A 22 -2.49 15.64 1.00
CA LYS A 22 -2.04 15.20 2.32
C LYS A 22 -1.87 13.68 2.43
N PHE A 23 -2.30 12.92 1.42
CA PHE A 23 -2.30 11.46 1.47
C PHE A 23 -0.91 10.88 1.72
N ARG A 24 0.13 11.35 1.01
CA ARG A 24 1.51 10.85 1.20
C ARG A 24 2.01 11.03 2.63
N VAL A 25 1.77 12.21 3.22
CA VAL A 25 2.20 12.51 4.61
C VAL A 25 1.40 11.66 5.59
N TRP A 26 0.11 11.51 5.36
CA TRP A 26 -0.75 10.67 6.18
C TRP A 26 -0.33 9.19 6.11
N THR A 27 -0.08 8.64 4.92
CA THR A 27 0.40 7.27 4.72
C THR A 27 1.69 7.02 5.50
N ALA A 28 2.64 7.96 5.48
CA ALA A 28 3.88 7.82 6.25
C ALA A 28 3.61 7.71 7.76
N LYS A 29 2.69 8.53 8.29
CA LYS A 29 2.27 8.45 9.70
C LYS A 29 1.56 7.14 10.03
N PHE A 30 0.65 6.71 9.16
CA PHE A 30 -0.07 5.44 9.32
C PHE A 30 0.88 4.24 9.35
N VAL A 31 1.83 4.17 8.40
CA VAL A 31 2.85 3.10 8.36
C VAL A 31 3.78 3.18 9.58
N SER A 32 4.14 4.38 10.05
CA SER A 32 4.92 4.53 11.29
C SER A 32 4.18 3.95 12.49
N HIS A 33 2.87 4.18 12.60
CA HIS A 33 2.08 3.61 13.69
C HIS A 33 1.97 2.09 13.60
N LEU A 34 1.86 1.51 12.40
CA LEU A 34 1.92 0.04 12.24
C LEU A 34 3.26 -0.52 12.74
N LYS A 35 4.37 0.17 12.49
CA LYS A 35 5.69 -0.23 13.03
C LYS A 35 5.73 -0.18 14.55
N GLU A 36 5.12 0.84 15.16
CA GLU A 36 4.98 0.91 16.62
C GLU A 36 4.17 -0.27 17.17
N MET A 37 3.09 -0.67 16.49
CA MET A 37 2.30 -1.85 16.85
C MET A 37 3.11 -3.15 16.73
N THR A 38 3.97 -3.26 15.71
CA THR A 38 4.93 -4.38 15.58
C THR A 38 5.84 -4.46 16.80
N VAL A 39 6.48 -3.34 17.18
CA VAL A 39 7.37 -3.28 18.35
C VAL A 39 6.61 -3.59 19.64
N ALA A 40 5.39 -3.07 19.80
CA ALA A 40 4.55 -3.34 20.97
C ALA A 40 4.18 -4.82 21.08
N LEU A 41 3.83 -5.49 19.99
CA LEU A 41 3.52 -6.91 19.96
C LEU A 41 4.76 -7.77 20.31
N GLN A 42 5.93 -7.41 19.80
CA GLN A 42 7.20 -8.06 20.17
C GLN A 42 7.52 -7.86 21.65
N GLY A 43 7.33 -6.65 22.19
CA GLY A 43 7.49 -6.38 23.63
C GLY A 43 6.53 -7.19 24.50
N GLN A 44 5.26 -7.32 24.10
CA GLN A 44 4.29 -8.18 24.79
C GLN A 44 4.65 -9.66 24.73
N TRP A 45 5.25 -10.13 23.64
CA TRP A 45 5.76 -11.49 23.54
C TRP A 45 6.97 -11.69 24.47
N LEU A 46 7.94 -10.77 24.47
CA LEU A 46 9.11 -10.84 25.37
C LEU A 46 8.74 -10.85 26.86
N ALA A 47 7.68 -10.11 27.23
CA ALA A 47 7.17 -10.06 28.61
C ALA A 47 6.25 -11.24 28.97
N SER A 48 5.90 -12.10 28.01
CA SER A 48 4.96 -13.20 28.19
C SER A 48 5.62 -14.39 28.87
N THR A 49 4.99 -14.94 29.90
CA THR A 49 5.41 -16.20 30.54
C THR A 49 4.73 -17.43 29.94
N THR A 50 3.89 -17.25 28.91
CA THR A 50 3.19 -18.35 28.25
C THR A 50 4.19 -19.32 27.60
N PRO A 51 4.25 -20.59 28.06
CA PRO A 51 5.14 -21.58 27.47
C PRO A 51 4.75 -21.87 26.01
N ASP A 52 5.75 -22.23 25.21
CA ASP A 52 5.61 -22.61 23.80
C ASP A 52 5.01 -21.54 22.87
N ARG A 53 4.82 -20.30 23.34
CA ARG A 53 4.34 -19.18 22.53
C ARG A 53 5.46 -18.70 21.59
N PRO A 54 5.34 -18.90 20.26
CA PRO A 54 6.37 -18.49 19.32
C PRO A 54 6.43 -16.96 19.18
N GLU A 55 7.57 -16.48 18.69
CA GLU A 55 7.77 -15.07 18.34
C GLU A 55 6.80 -14.66 17.21
N PRO A 56 6.16 -13.49 17.30
CA PRO A 56 5.39 -12.92 16.21
C PRO A 56 6.33 -12.33 15.15
N THR A 57 6.67 -13.12 14.13
CA THR A 57 7.63 -12.74 13.08
C THR A 57 7.03 -11.84 11.99
N ILE A 58 5.71 -11.87 11.81
CA ILE A 58 4.99 -11.04 10.83
C ILE A 58 4.85 -9.63 11.38
N LYS A 59 5.27 -8.63 10.62
CA LYS A 59 5.11 -7.22 10.99
C LYS A 59 3.76 -6.69 10.52
N PHE A 60 3.19 -5.72 11.24
CA PHE A 60 1.91 -5.11 10.88
C PHE A 60 1.97 -4.42 9.51
N GLU A 61 3.08 -3.75 9.19
CA GLU A 61 3.25 -3.03 7.93
C GLU A 61 3.36 -3.95 6.69
N ASP A 62 3.72 -5.22 6.87
CA ASP A 62 3.86 -6.18 5.76
C ASP A 62 2.50 -6.49 5.12
N TRP A 63 1.42 -6.45 5.91
CA TRP A 63 0.04 -6.68 5.46
C TRP A 63 -0.46 -5.65 4.43
N LEU A 64 0.17 -4.47 4.37
CA LEU A 64 -0.17 -3.46 3.35
C LEU A 64 0.43 -3.80 1.98
N GLN A 65 1.53 -4.56 1.95
CA GLN A 65 2.26 -4.90 0.72
C GLN A 65 1.76 -6.21 0.10
N GLY A 66 1.25 -7.13 0.91
CA GLY A 66 0.75 -8.42 0.47
C GLY A 66 0.20 -9.24 1.63
N ASP A 67 -0.21 -10.47 1.33
CA ASP A 67 -0.52 -11.44 2.38
C ASP A 67 0.80 -12.08 2.85
N PRO A 68 1.23 -11.87 4.11
CA PRO A 68 2.44 -12.49 4.62
C PRO A 68 2.31 -14.03 4.56
N PRO A 69 3.41 -14.77 4.38
CA PRO A 69 3.35 -16.23 4.36
C PRO A 69 2.82 -16.77 5.70
N VAL A 70 2.06 -17.87 5.63
CA VAL A 70 1.66 -18.63 6.81
C VAL A 70 2.88 -19.40 7.29
N ALA A 71 3.25 -19.23 8.56
CA ALA A 71 4.29 -20.05 9.15
C ALA A 71 3.77 -21.49 9.27
N THR A 72 4.47 -22.43 8.64
CA THR A 72 4.22 -23.86 8.80
C THR A 72 5.04 -24.35 9.98
N ASP A 73 4.36 -24.65 11.10
CA ASP A 73 5.00 -25.26 12.26
C ASP A 73 4.47 -26.70 12.40
N PRO A 74 5.33 -27.73 12.50
CA PRO A 74 4.90 -29.10 12.72
C PRO A 74 4.20 -29.30 14.08
N ASP A 75 4.43 -28.41 15.05
CA ASP A 75 3.72 -28.40 16.32
C ASP A 75 2.36 -27.67 16.19
N GLU A 76 1.27 -28.40 16.46
CA GLU A 76 -0.09 -27.88 16.33
C GLU A 76 -0.38 -26.68 17.26
N LYS A 77 0.21 -26.64 18.47
CA LYS A 77 0.02 -25.53 19.41
C LYS A 77 0.72 -24.28 18.89
N ARG A 78 1.93 -24.42 18.35
CA ARG A 78 2.67 -23.29 17.74
C ARG A 78 1.99 -22.81 16.46
N ALA A 79 1.47 -23.72 15.64
CA ALA A 79 0.66 -23.38 14.47
C ALA A 79 -0.60 -22.58 14.86
N LYS A 80 -1.30 -22.95 15.95
CA LYS A 80 -2.43 -22.18 16.49
C LYS A 80 -2.03 -20.77 16.92
N TRP A 81 -0.85 -20.60 17.52
CA TRP A 81 -0.33 -19.27 17.87
C TRP A 81 -0.03 -18.41 16.64
N HIS A 82 0.59 -18.98 15.61
CA HIS A 82 0.84 -18.26 14.36
C HIS A 82 -0.48 -17.82 13.71
N GLN A 83 -1.50 -18.69 13.70
CA GLN A 83 -2.81 -18.33 13.19
C GLN A 83 -3.47 -17.24 14.05
N TYR A 84 -3.38 -17.34 15.38
CA TYR A 84 -3.88 -16.32 16.30
C TYR A 84 -3.28 -14.95 16.02
N TYR A 85 -1.95 -14.84 15.87
CA TYR A 85 -1.29 -13.57 15.55
C TYR A 85 -1.78 -12.99 14.23
N ARG A 86 -1.91 -13.82 13.18
CA ARG A 86 -2.41 -13.36 11.89
C ARG A 86 -3.83 -12.81 11.99
N THR A 87 -4.75 -13.55 12.60
CA THR A 87 -6.14 -13.11 12.78
C THR A 87 -6.21 -11.82 13.60
N MET A 88 -5.45 -11.74 14.69
CA MET A 88 -5.39 -10.57 15.55
C MET A 88 -4.86 -9.34 14.80
N GLN A 89 -3.73 -9.46 14.08
CA GLN A 89 -3.14 -8.36 13.30
C GLN A 89 -4.10 -7.85 12.23
N VAL A 90 -4.72 -8.75 11.46
CA VAL A 90 -5.71 -8.38 10.43
C VAL A 90 -6.87 -7.60 11.04
N GLN A 91 -7.43 -8.06 12.15
CA GLN A 91 -8.57 -7.39 12.80
C GLN A 91 -8.18 -6.01 13.34
N GLN A 92 -7.00 -5.89 13.94
CA GLN A 92 -6.50 -4.61 14.43
C GLN A 92 -6.28 -3.60 13.29
N ILE A 93 -5.67 -4.03 12.18
CA ILE A 93 -5.46 -3.15 11.01
C ILE A 93 -6.80 -2.74 10.41
N ARG A 94 -7.76 -3.66 10.25
CA ARG A 94 -9.11 -3.32 9.75
C ARG A 94 -9.80 -2.30 10.64
N THR A 95 -9.78 -2.53 11.95
CA THR A 95 -10.40 -1.64 12.94
C THR A 95 -9.73 -0.28 12.95
N LEU A 96 -8.41 -0.23 12.76
CA LEU A 96 -7.69 1.03 12.66
C LEU A 96 -8.11 1.76 11.37
N LEU A 97 -8.05 1.11 10.21
CA LEU A 97 -8.46 1.67 8.92
C LEU A 97 -9.90 2.21 8.94
N SER A 98 -10.84 1.48 9.57
CA SER A 98 -12.23 1.94 9.67
C SER A 98 -12.40 3.21 10.52
N LYS A 99 -11.43 3.52 11.40
CA LYS A 99 -11.44 4.73 12.24
C LYS A 99 -10.67 5.89 11.62
N VAL A 100 -9.61 5.59 10.86
CA VAL A 100 -8.68 6.63 10.37
C VAL A 100 -8.95 7.06 8.93
N VAL A 101 -9.74 6.30 8.17
CA VAL A 101 -10.11 6.64 6.79
C VAL A 101 -11.50 7.31 6.78
N PRO A 102 -11.79 8.24 5.86
CA PRO A 102 -13.07 8.94 5.85
C PRO A 102 -14.28 7.99 5.82
N ASP A 103 -15.25 8.21 6.72
CA ASP A 103 -16.45 7.37 6.87
C ASP A 103 -17.20 7.13 5.56
N GLN A 104 -17.29 8.14 4.71
CA GLN A 104 -17.93 8.03 3.40
C GLN A 104 -17.27 6.93 2.53
N PHE A 105 -15.95 6.78 2.59
CA PHE A 105 -15.26 5.70 1.89
C PHE A 105 -15.51 4.34 2.56
N VAL A 106 -15.48 4.28 3.89
CA VAL A 106 -15.76 3.05 4.64
C VAL A 106 -17.16 2.53 4.31
N GLN A 107 -18.15 3.42 4.23
CA GLN A 107 -19.53 3.08 3.87
C GLN A 107 -19.65 2.55 2.43
N GLN A 108 -18.96 3.17 1.47
CA GLN A 108 -18.90 2.70 0.07
C GLN A 108 -18.26 1.31 -0.03
N MET A 109 -17.27 1.04 0.82
CA MET A 109 -16.47 -0.18 0.82
C MET A 109 -16.96 -1.21 1.85
N LYS A 110 -18.19 -1.10 2.37
CA LYS A 110 -18.71 -2.00 3.43
C LYS A 110 -18.49 -3.49 3.15
N LYS A 111 -18.57 -3.94 1.90
CA LYS A 111 -18.26 -5.32 1.50
C LYS A 111 -16.75 -5.64 1.55
N SER A 112 -15.89 -4.70 1.16
CA SER A 112 -14.43 -4.85 1.14
C SER A 112 -13.78 -4.70 2.53
N TYR A 113 -14.47 -4.11 3.50
CA TYR A 113 -14.06 -4.16 4.91
C TYR A 113 -14.43 -5.48 5.59
N SER A 114 -15.16 -6.39 4.93
CA SER A 114 -15.48 -7.72 5.45
C SER A 114 -14.23 -8.56 5.69
N GLU A 115 -14.30 -9.48 6.65
CA GLU A 115 -13.18 -10.34 7.07
C GLU A 115 -12.52 -11.13 5.94
N LYS A 116 -13.25 -11.35 4.84
CA LYS A 116 -12.81 -12.15 3.69
C LYS A 116 -11.83 -11.42 2.78
N GLU A 117 -11.84 -10.09 2.76
CA GLU A 117 -11.04 -9.31 1.79
C GLU A 117 -9.64 -9.01 2.33
N PRO A 118 -8.54 -9.45 1.70
CA PRO A 118 -7.19 -9.22 2.23
C PRO A 118 -6.86 -7.74 2.49
N ILE A 119 -6.09 -7.46 3.55
CA ILE A 119 -5.69 -6.10 3.93
C ILE A 119 -5.03 -5.33 2.79
N TYR A 120 -4.11 -5.96 2.05
CA TYR A 120 -3.40 -5.32 0.95
C TYR A 120 -4.33 -4.83 -0.17
N ARG A 121 -5.47 -5.52 -0.39
CA ARG A 121 -6.47 -5.10 -1.39
C ARG A 121 -7.27 -3.90 -0.92
N LEU A 122 -7.67 -3.92 0.35
CA LEU A 122 -8.32 -2.77 0.98
C LEU A 122 -7.40 -1.54 0.93
N TRP A 123 -6.11 -1.73 1.25
CA TRP A 123 -5.09 -0.69 1.15
C TRP A 123 -4.94 -0.15 -0.28
N ALA A 124 -4.87 -1.03 -1.29
CA ALA A 124 -4.76 -0.63 -2.69
C ALA A 124 -5.94 0.24 -3.17
N GLU A 125 -7.17 -0.02 -2.70
CA GLU A 125 -8.33 0.82 -3.05
C GLU A 125 -8.29 2.20 -2.36
N ILE A 126 -7.73 2.28 -1.15
CA ILE A 126 -7.46 3.57 -0.48
C ILE A 126 -6.42 4.36 -1.30
N GLU A 127 -5.33 3.72 -1.70
CA GLU A 127 -4.29 4.33 -2.54
C GLU A 127 -4.83 4.75 -3.90
N LYS A 128 -5.71 3.96 -4.51
CA LYS A 128 -6.35 4.30 -5.78
C LYS A 128 -7.27 5.52 -5.66
N LYS A 129 -8.03 5.64 -4.56
CA LYS A 129 -8.95 6.77 -4.36
C LYS A 129 -8.21 8.05 -3.99
N TYR A 130 -7.29 7.97 -3.04
CA TYR A 130 -6.67 9.13 -2.40
C TYR A 130 -5.22 9.38 -2.79
N GLY A 131 -4.53 8.37 -3.33
CA GLY A 131 -3.23 8.53 -3.93
C GLY A 131 -3.28 9.54 -5.06
N VAL A 132 -2.26 10.40 -5.10
CA VAL A 132 -2.01 11.22 -6.28
C VAL A 132 -1.55 10.25 -7.37
N SER A 133 -2.32 10.13 -8.46
CA SER A 133 -2.03 9.21 -9.56
C SER A 133 -0.53 9.16 -9.84
N ASN A 134 0.07 7.98 -9.71
CA ASN A 134 1.51 7.80 -9.92
C ASN A 134 1.94 8.30 -11.32
N VAL A 135 1.02 8.29 -12.30
CA VAL A 135 1.19 8.88 -13.64
C VAL A 135 1.33 10.40 -13.57
N THR A 136 0.45 11.08 -12.83
CA THR A 136 0.46 12.54 -12.67
C THR A 136 1.64 13.00 -11.81
N THR A 137 1.97 12.25 -10.76
CA THR A 137 3.15 12.46 -9.92
C THR A 137 4.43 12.26 -10.74
N MET A 138 4.50 11.23 -11.59
CA MET A 138 5.63 10.97 -12.48
C MET A 138 5.73 12.03 -13.57
N LYS A 139 4.63 12.41 -14.22
CA LYS A 139 4.58 13.51 -15.20
C LYS A 139 5.03 14.83 -14.57
N THR A 140 4.70 15.07 -13.31
CA THR A 140 5.12 16.26 -12.57
C THR A 140 6.60 16.18 -12.18
N ALA A 141 7.09 15.02 -11.73
CA ALA A 141 8.50 14.80 -11.42
C ALA A 141 9.39 14.88 -12.67
N THR A 142 8.97 14.28 -13.79
CA THR A 142 9.64 14.40 -15.09
C THR A 142 9.63 15.84 -15.60
N ARG A 143 8.53 16.58 -15.44
CA ARG A 143 8.48 18.00 -15.81
C ARG A 143 9.37 18.86 -14.90
N LYS A 144 9.51 18.51 -13.62
CA LYS A 144 10.47 19.15 -12.70
C LYS A 144 11.90 18.81 -13.12
N LEU A 145 12.19 17.57 -13.49
CA LEU A 145 13.49 17.15 -14.01
C LEU A 145 13.88 17.93 -15.28
N MET A 146 12.96 18.07 -16.24
CA MET A 146 13.18 18.88 -17.45
C MET A 146 13.45 20.36 -17.16
N ARG A 147 12.99 20.88 -16.02
CA ARG A 147 13.21 22.28 -15.61
C ARG A 147 14.45 22.48 -14.74
N VAL A 148 14.89 21.43 -14.04
CA VAL A 148 16.06 21.43 -13.15
C VAL A 148 17.31 20.91 -13.87
N ALA A 149 17.16 20.30 -15.05
CA ALA A 149 18.27 19.97 -15.95
C ALA A 149 19.08 21.20 -16.39
N ASP A 150 18.49 22.41 -16.26
CA ASP A 150 19.18 23.70 -16.44
C ASP A 150 19.85 24.22 -15.14
N GLY A 151 19.78 23.46 -14.03
CA GLY A 151 20.30 23.81 -12.70
C GLY A 151 21.48 22.94 -12.25
N ASP A 152 21.91 23.08 -11.00
CA ASP A 152 23.09 22.39 -10.46
C ASP A 152 22.88 20.87 -10.22
N PHE A 153 24.00 20.14 -10.22
CA PHE A 153 24.02 18.67 -10.21
C PHE A 153 23.34 18.05 -8.97
N GLN A 154 23.37 18.73 -7.82
CA GLN A 154 22.73 18.27 -6.58
C GLN A 154 21.20 18.27 -6.69
N SER A 155 20.62 19.25 -7.37
CA SER A 155 19.18 19.34 -7.60
C SER A 155 18.68 18.23 -8.54
N VAL A 156 19.52 17.82 -9.50
CA VAL A 156 19.26 16.69 -10.39
C VAL A 156 19.31 15.35 -9.64
N GLU A 157 20.31 15.15 -8.78
CA GLU A 157 20.47 13.90 -8.01
C GLU A 157 19.32 13.66 -7.01
N ALA A 158 18.88 14.71 -6.31
CA ALA A 158 17.71 14.64 -5.43
C ALA A 158 16.43 14.22 -6.20
N LEU A 159 16.22 14.77 -7.40
CA LEU A 159 15.09 14.41 -8.27
C LEU A 159 15.18 12.98 -8.80
N PHE A 160 16.39 12.49 -9.09
CA PHE A 160 16.59 11.08 -9.45
C PHE A 160 16.25 10.15 -8.29
N GLY A 161 16.58 10.53 -7.06
CA GLY A 161 16.14 9.84 -5.84
C GLY A 161 14.61 9.72 -5.77
N GLU A 162 13.90 10.84 -5.97
CA GLU A 162 12.44 10.86 -5.97
C GLU A 162 11.83 10.00 -7.10
N LEU A 163 12.38 10.08 -8.31
CA LEU A 163 11.96 9.27 -9.46
C LEU A 163 12.19 7.77 -9.24
N ARG A 164 13.30 7.40 -8.60
CA ARG A 164 13.61 6.01 -8.26
C ARG A 164 12.63 5.46 -7.24
N THR A 165 12.34 6.21 -6.17
CA THR A 165 11.31 5.83 -5.19
C THR A 165 9.94 5.70 -5.84
N LEU A 166 9.58 6.62 -6.75
CA LEU A 166 8.31 6.56 -7.49
C LEU A 166 8.24 5.37 -8.44
N LYS A 167 9.33 5.06 -9.16
CA LYS A 167 9.45 3.85 -10.00
C LYS A 167 9.28 2.58 -9.18
N HIS A 168 9.86 2.50 -7.98
CA HIS A 168 9.69 1.36 -7.09
C HIS A 168 8.23 1.20 -6.63
N SER A 169 7.56 2.31 -6.30
CA SER A 169 6.13 2.33 -5.97
C SER A 169 5.23 1.93 -7.16
N ILE A 170 5.56 2.35 -8.37
CA ILE A 170 4.83 1.92 -9.58
C ILE A 170 5.06 0.43 -9.86
N ASN A 171 6.28 -0.07 -9.69
CA ASN A 171 6.58 -1.48 -9.91
C ASN A 171 5.94 -2.39 -8.87
N SER A 172 5.85 -1.98 -7.60
CA SER A 172 5.05 -2.71 -6.62
C SER A 172 3.57 -2.72 -7.03
N HIS A 173 3.09 -1.63 -7.64
CA HIS A 173 1.75 -1.62 -8.20
C HIS A 173 1.56 -2.59 -9.40
N PHE A 174 2.48 -2.62 -10.37
CA PHE A 174 2.33 -3.53 -11.51
C PHE A 174 2.52 -5.01 -11.18
N ARG A 175 3.20 -5.34 -10.07
CA ARG A 175 3.29 -6.72 -9.59
C ARG A 175 1.94 -7.30 -9.19
N TRP A 176 0.95 -6.49 -8.76
CA TRP A 176 -0.40 -6.99 -8.45
C TRP A 176 -1.33 -7.10 -9.67
N ALA A 177 -1.11 -6.34 -10.74
CA ALA A 177 -1.87 -6.48 -11.97
C ALA A 177 -1.64 -7.85 -12.65
N ASN A 178 -0.45 -8.43 -12.47
CA ASN A 178 -0.10 -9.75 -13.01
C ASN A 178 -0.50 -10.95 -12.12
N VAL A 179 -0.83 -10.73 -10.85
CA VAL A 179 -1.30 -11.82 -9.97
C VAL A 179 -2.82 -12.02 -10.09
N GLY A 180 -3.56 -11.01 -10.59
CA GLY A 180 -5.01 -11.07 -10.83
C GLY A 180 -5.43 -11.32 -12.29
N ALA A 181 -4.51 -11.29 -13.26
CA ALA A 181 -4.83 -11.44 -14.68
C ALA A 181 -4.21 -12.73 -15.25
N ASN A 182 -4.98 -13.81 -15.19
CA ASN A 182 -4.75 -14.99 -16.02
C ASN A 182 -5.26 -14.70 -17.46
N SER A 183 -4.77 -13.62 -18.08
CA SER A 183 -5.10 -13.26 -19.46
C SER A 183 -3.94 -12.51 -20.12
N GLY A 184 -3.00 -13.30 -20.65
CA GLY A 184 -2.34 -13.12 -21.96
C GLY A 184 -1.68 -11.79 -22.33
N THR A 185 -1.56 -10.81 -21.43
CA THR A 185 -0.97 -9.51 -21.76
C THR A 185 0.44 -9.47 -21.22
N SER A 186 1.42 -9.64 -22.10
CA SER A 186 2.83 -9.64 -21.70
C SER A 186 3.23 -8.28 -21.11
N LYS A 187 4.19 -8.30 -20.17
CA LYS A 187 4.80 -7.07 -19.62
C LYS A 187 5.29 -6.12 -20.71
N ALA A 188 5.74 -6.65 -21.85
CA ALA A 188 6.23 -5.84 -22.98
C ALA A 188 5.10 -4.98 -23.58
N THR A 189 3.90 -5.54 -23.73
CA THR A 189 2.74 -4.87 -24.34
C THR A 189 2.23 -3.70 -23.49
N LEU A 190 2.31 -3.83 -22.17
CA LEU A 190 1.94 -2.76 -21.23
C LEU A 190 3.00 -1.67 -21.15
N VAL A 191 4.29 -2.04 -21.16
CA VAL A 191 5.40 -1.06 -21.23
C VAL A 191 5.35 -0.26 -22.53
N ASP A 192 5.03 -0.90 -23.66
CA ASP A 192 4.86 -0.19 -24.93
C ASP A 192 3.64 0.73 -24.93
N ARG A 193 2.49 0.29 -24.42
CA ARG A 193 1.30 1.16 -24.30
C ARG A 193 1.60 2.41 -23.44
N TRP A 194 2.40 2.25 -22.39
CA TRP A 194 2.87 3.36 -21.56
C TRP A 194 3.87 4.27 -22.26
N ARG A 195 4.76 3.71 -23.09
CA ARG A 195 5.70 4.47 -23.91
C ARG A 195 4.96 5.33 -24.95
N THR A 196 3.96 4.76 -25.63
CA THR A 196 3.15 5.49 -26.63
C THR A 196 2.38 6.66 -26.00
N GLN A 197 1.79 6.47 -24.81
CA GLN A 197 1.06 7.55 -24.12
C GLN A 197 1.94 8.67 -23.55
N MET A 198 3.24 8.41 -23.33
CA MET A 198 4.18 9.41 -22.84
C MET A 198 4.77 10.29 -23.95
N TYR A 199 4.86 9.76 -25.18
CA TYR A 199 5.55 10.43 -26.28
C TYR A 199 4.63 11.02 -27.36
N ASP A 200 3.41 10.49 -27.58
CA ASP A 200 2.52 10.99 -28.64
C ASP A 200 1.32 11.77 -28.09
N GLY A 201 1.47 13.09 -28.04
CA GLY A 201 0.36 14.04 -27.94
C GLY A 201 -0.32 14.29 -29.30
N GLY A 202 -0.67 13.24 -30.05
CA GLY A 202 -1.40 13.35 -31.32
C GLY A 202 -2.61 12.41 -31.35
N PRO A 203 -3.76 12.82 -31.92
CA PRO A 203 -5.01 12.05 -31.82
C PRO A 203 -4.92 10.72 -32.59
N PRO A 204 -5.68 9.69 -32.18
CA PRO A 204 -5.66 8.40 -32.87
C PRO A 204 -6.39 8.53 -34.22
N SER A 205 -5.65 8.50 -35.32
CA SER A 205 -6.23 8.21 -36.62
C SER A 205 -6.57 6.71 -36.70
N LEU A 206 -7.86 6.41 -36.69
CA LEU A 206 -8.39 5.06 -36.94
C LEU A 206 -8.03 4.61 -38.37
N PRO A 207 -7.77 3.31 -38.60
CA PRO A 207 -7.64 2.79 -39.95
C PRO A 207 -9.02 2.80 -40.64
N VAL A 208 -9.09 3.47 -41.79
CA VAL A 208 -10.23 3.43 -42.72
C VAL A 208 -10.25 2.05 -43.40
N PRO A 209 -11.38 1.34 -43.44
CA PRO A 209 -11.49 0.13 -44.26
C PRO A 209 -11.66 0.54 -45.73
N ARG A 210 -10.72 0.15 -46.59
CA ARG A 210 -10.98 0.06 -48.04
C ARG A 210 -11.33 -1.39 -48.35
N GLY A 211 -12.60 -1.60 -48.68
CA GLY A 211 -13.01 -2.79 -49.38
C GLY A 211 -12.48 -2.78 -50.82
N ALA A 212 -12.10 -3.97 -51.27
CA ALA A 212 -12.42 -4.52 -52.57
C ALA A 212 -12.65 -6.01 -52.35
#